data_AF-A0A128A1I9-F1
#
_entry.id   AF-A0A128A1I9-F1
#
_cell.length_a   1.000
_cell.length_b   1.000
_cell.length_c   1.000
_cell.angle_alpha   90.00
_cell.angle_beta   90.00
_cell.angle_gamma   90.00
#
_symmetry.space_group_name_H-M   'P 1'
#
loop_
_entity.id
_entity.type
_entity.pdbx_description
1 polymer ?
#
loop_
_entity_poly.entity_id
_entity_poly.type
_entity_poly.pdbx_seq_one_letter_code
_entity_poly.pdbx_strand_id
1 'polypeptide(L)'
;MLPMDNDGAPHDEYSERATSVEDYKVTCIQFIKDISGDYLAWVDYYKLPEEEDKKRRSQIHAIVERTNEWMAKIATTIKGVDVVMNDGIQKMAENTAGYPFQIGVFVNNMSGYTLAKPGIVDINIKAVGRQGFKVKLGWHQKDKRFLISSTSPVEIDESNISDTDSDLLDLHLKMDAQKCQLRDVISFTVVVIETKDGQEYERRGMTTIIHMG
;
A
#
# COMPACT_ATOMS: atom_id res chain seq x y z
N MET A 1 -32.26 -37.51 21.15
CA MET A 1 -32.85 -36.32 20.51
C MET A 1 -32.39 -35.13 21.34
N LEU A 2 -31.45 -34.36 20.82
CA LEU A 2 -30.99 -33.09 21.38
C LEU A 2 -31.28 -32.02 20.32
N PRO A 3 -31.76 -30.82 20.68
CA PRO A 3 -32.27 -29.86 19.73
C PRO A 3 -31.14 -29.16 18.97
N MET A 4 -31.41 -28.90 17.70
CA MET A 4 -30.67 -27.99 16.82
C MET A 4 -31.08 -26.53 17.05
N ASP A 5 -30.20 -25.66 16.57
CA ASP A 5 -30.34 -24.23 16.23
C ASP A 5 -30.10 -23.22 17.36
N ASN A 6 -29.06 -22.39 17.20
CA ASN A 6 -29.26 -21.10 16.54
C ASN A 6 -27.94 -20.36 16.22
N ASP A 7 -27.88 -19.77 15.01
CA ASP A 7 -27.06 -18.64 14.57
C ASP A 7 -25.52 -18.71 14.64
N GLY A 8 -24.94 -19.34 13.62
CA GLY A 8 -23.55 -19.10 13.20
C GLY A 8 -23.41 -17.75 12.50
N ALA A 9 -23.38 -16.66 13.26
CA ALA A 9 -22.77 -15.42 12.81
C ALA A 9 -21.23 -15.60 12.87
N PRO A 10 -20.45 -15.17 11.86
CA PRO A 10 -19.00 -15.12 12.00
C PRO A 10 -18.68 -14.12 13.10
N HIS A 11 -18.12 -14.60 14.21
CA HIS A 11 -17.54 -13.75 15.24
C HIS A 11 -16.29 -13.06 14.64
N ASP A 12 -16.39 -11.76 14.39
CA ASP A 12 -15.25 -10.88 14.12
C ASP A 12 -14.42 -10.73 15.41
N GLU A 13 -13.55 -11.72 15.70
CA GLU A 13 -12.68 -11.77 16.89
C GLU A 13 -11.65 -10.61 16.99
N TYR A 14 -11.62 -9.68 16.04
CA TYR A 14 -10.76 -8.49 16.09
C TYR A 14 -11.46 -7.22 16.60
N SER A 15 -12.79 -7.22 16.78
CA SER A 15 -13.59 -6.01 17.05
C SER A 15 -13.83 -5.70 18.53
N GLU A 16 -13.39 -6.53 19.48
CA GLU A 16 -13.80 -6.39 20.90
C GLU A 16 -13.27 -5.14 21.63
N ARG A 17 -12.50 -4.27 20.98
CA ARG A 17 -11.86 -3.10 21.64
C ARG A 17 -12.49 -1.74 21.32
N ALA A 18 -13.34 -1.62 20.30
CA ALA A 18 -13.91 -0.34 19.92
C ALA A 18 -15.44 -0.39 19.94
N THR A 19 -16.03 0.55 20.69
CA THR A 19 -17.49 0.71 20.81
C THR A 19 -18.13 1.40 19.60
N SER A 20 -17.33 1.97 18.70
CA SER A 20 -17.76 2.60 17.45
C SER A 20 -16.61 2.74 16.45
N VAL A 21 -16.94 3.01 15.18
CA VAL A 21 -15.95 3.34 14.13
C VAL A 21 -15.15 4.60 14.50
N GLU A 22 -15.76 5.58 15.17
CA GLU A 22 -15.08 6.82 15.55
C GLU A 22 -14.05 6.60 16.67
N ASP A 23 -14.39 5.81 17.69
CA ASP A 23 -13.43 5.42 18.74
C ASP A 23 -12.26 4.64 18.15
N TYR A 24 -12.55 3.79 17.15
CA TYR A 24 -11.52 3.03 16.45
C TYR A 24 -10.59 3.94 15.64
N LYS A 25 -11.13 4.90 14.89
CA LYS A 25 -10.34 5.92 14.16
C LYS A 25 -9.39 6.67 15.09
N VAL A 26 -9.87 7.14 16.24
CA VAL A 26 -9.02 7.84 17.23
C VAL A 26 -7.87 6.95 17.68
N THR A 27 -8.17 5.69 18.01
CA THR A 27 -7.17 4.69 18.41
C THR A 27 -6.12 4.47 17.31
N CYS A 28 -6.54 4.26 16.07
CA CYS A 28 -5.64 4.02 14.94
C CYS A 28 -4.82 5.27 14.56
N ILE A 29 -5.40 6.46 14.64
CA ILE A 29 -4.67 7.74 14.44
C ILE A 29 -3.56 7.89 15.49
N GLN A 30 -3.84 7.56 16.75
CA GLN A 30 -2.82 7.59 17.78
C GLN A 30 -1.74 6.55 17.53
N PHE A 31 -2.13 5.32 17.17
CA PHE A 31 -1.19 4.25 16.83
C PHE A 31 -0.26 4.63 15.68
N ILE A 32 -0.77 5.25 14.60
CA ILE A 32 0.04 5.73 13.48
C ILE A 32 1.06 6.79 13.92
N LYS A 33 0.69 7.70 14.82
CA LYS A 33 1.63 8.67 15.38
C LYS A 33 2.71 7.99 16.20
N ASP A 34 2.34 7.04 17.05
CA ASP A 34 3.27 6.34 17.93
C ASP A 34 4.28 5.51 17.12
N ILE A 35 3.81 4.67 16.19
CA ILE A 35 4.68 3.83 15.36
C ILE A 35 5.54 4.64 14.40
N SER A 36 5.14 5.86 14.03
CA SER A 36 6.00 6.76 13.23
C SER A 36 7.30 7.11 13.96
N GLY A 37 7.30 7.13 15.30
CA GLY A 37 8.49 7.31 16.11
C GLY A 37 9.53 6.21 15.88
N ASP A 38 9.09 4.96 15.75
CA ASP A 38 9.98 3.83 15.47
C ASP A 38 10.60 3.93 14.08
N TYR A 39 9.83 4.36 13.08
CA TYR A 39 10.33 4.58 11.73
C TYR A 39 11.34 5.73 11.66
N LEU A 40 11.13 6.80 12.43
CA LEU A 40 12.09 7.90 12.57
C LEU A 40 13.38 7.45 13.29
N ALA A 41 13.27 6.60 14.31
CA ALA A 41 14.42 6.02 14.99
C ALA A 41 15.25 5.11 14.06
N TRP A 42 14.61 4.41 13.13
CA TRP A 42 15.32 3.68 12.05
C TRP A 42 16.07 4.63 11.11
N VAL A 43 15.52 5.79 10.80
CA VAL A 43 16.23 6.82 10.01
C VAL A 43 17.47 7.31 10.77
N ASP A 44 17.36 7.58 12.07
CA ASP A 44 18.51 7.91 12.94
C ASP A 44 19.60 6.83 12.89
N TYR A 45 19.20 5.56 12.96
CA TYR A 45 20.11 4.42 12.95
C TYR A 45 20.94 4.33 11.67
N TYR A 46 20.37 4.67 10.52
CA TYR A 46 21.05 4.60 9.23
C TYR A 46 22.17 5.63 9.04
N LYS A 47 22.22 6.69 9.85
CA LYS A 47 23.25 7.75 9.76
C LYS A 47 23.40 8.29 8.32
N LEU A 48 22.27 8.61 7.71
CA LEU A 48 22.20 9.03 6.31
C LEU A 48 22.83 10.40 6.09
N PRO A 49 23.24 10.72 4.85
CA PRO A 49 23.57 12.09 4.48
C PRO A 49 22.41 13.05 4.80
N GLU A 50 22.74 14.27 5.21
CA GLU A 50 21.77 15.27 5.73
C GLU A 50 20.55 15.46 4.81
N GLU A 51 20.76 15.57 3.50
CA GLU A 51 19.67 15.77 2.54
C GLU A 51 18.72 14.55 2.46
N GLU A 52 19.26 13.34 2.49
CA GLU A 52 18.46 12.11 2.44
C GLU A 52 17.75 11.87 3.78
N ASP A 53 18.40 12.14 4.91
CA ASP A 53 17.78 12.12 6.25
C ASP A 53 16.57 13.06 6.29
N LYS A 54 16.77 14.33 5.95
CA LYS A 54 15.73 15.36 5.93
C LYS A 54 14.57 14.97 5.02
N LYS A 55 14.88 14.45 3.83
CA LYS A 55 13.88 13.98 2.88
C LYS A 55 13.03 12.85 3.49
N ARG A 56 13.65 11.79 4.02
CA ARG A 56 12.92 10.64 4.59
C ARG A 56 12.03 11.06 5.76
N ARG A 57 12.52 11.90 6.67
CA ARG A 57 11.71 12.44 7.78
C ARG A 57 10.51 13.23 7.27
N SER A 58 10.72 14.12 6.31
CA SER A 58 9.63 14.92 5.75
C SER A 58 8.56 14.05 5.11
N GLN A 59 8.96 12.97 4.42
CA GLN A 59 8.05 12.02 3.80
C GLN A 59 7.27 11.22 4.83
N ILE A 60 7.92 10.71 5.88
CA ILE A 60 7.26 9.99 6.98
C ILE A 60 6.22 10.91 7.66
N HIS A 61 6.57 12.16 7.97
CA HIS A 61 5.61 13.11 8.54
C HIS A 61 4.42 13.38 7.62
N ALA A 62 4.65 13.61 6.33
CA ALA A 62 3.58 13.81 5.36
C ALA A 62 2.67 12.57 5.24
N ILE A 63 3.24 11.36 5.31
CA ILE A 63 2.48 10.11 5.32
C ILE A 63 1.59 10.02 6.56
N VAL A 64 2.11 10.34 7.75
CA VAL A 64 1.33 10.35 9.01
C VAL A 64 0.16 11.32 8.90
N GLU A 65 0.41 12.56 8.45
CA GLU A 65 -0.65 13.57 8.29
C GLU A 65 -1.74 13.10 7.31
N ARG A 66 -1.33 12.59 6.15
CA ARG A 66 -2.25 12.17 5.09
C ARG A 66 -3.03 10.91 5.46
N THR A 67 -2.39 9.93 6.10
CA THR A 67 -3.03 8.71 6.62
C THR A 67 -4.09 9.09 7.66
N ASN A 68 -3.76 9.98 8.59
CA ASN A 68 -4.70 10.45 9.61
C ASN A 68 -5.90 11.19 8.99
N GLU A 69 -5.65 12.01 7.98
CA GLU A 69 -6.72 12.68 7.22
C GLU A 69 -7.64 11.67 6.53
N TRP A 70 -7.08 10.63 5.89
CA TRP A 70 -7.85 9.58 5.23
C TRP A 70 -8.65 8.73 6.21
N MET A 71 -8.08 8.35 7.35
CA MET A 71 -8.83 7.64 8.40
C MET A 71 -9.98 8.48 8.93
N ALA A 72 -9.77 9.79 9.15
CA ALA A 72 -10.81 10.67 9.67
C ALA A 72 -11.95 10.90 8.66
N LYS A 73 -11.62 11.18 7.38
CA LYS A 73 -12.57 11.70 6.39
C LYS A 73 -13.09 10.67 5.39
N ILE A 74 -12.34 9.62 5.10
CA ILE A 74 -12.66 8.67 4.01
C ILE A 74 -13.12 7.33 4.58
N ALA A 75 -12.39 6.76 5.54
CA ALA A 75 -12.75 5.48 6.13
C ALA A 75 -14.08 5.60 6.90
N THR A 76 -15.07 4.79 6.53
CA THR A 76 -16.41 4.78 7.15
C THR A 76 -16.77 3.47 7.84
N THR A 77 -15.88 2.48 7.76
CA THR A 77 -16.03 1.16 8.39
C THR A 77 -14.73 0.80 9.10
N ILE A 78 -14.79 -0.11 10.08
CA ILE A 78 -13.59 -0.63 10.77
C ILE A 78 -12.58 -1.17 9.75
N LYS A 79 -13.04 -2.01 8.82
CA LYS A 79 -12.22 -2.55 7.73
C LYS A 79 -11.59 -1.45 6.86
N GLY A 80 -12.31 -0.36 6.60
CA GLY A 80 -11.75 0.79 5.88
C GLY A 80 -10.64 1.48 6.66
N VAL A 81 -10.80 1.61 7.99
CA VAL A 81 -9.76 2.14 8.88
C VAL A 81 -8.54 1.21 8.85
N ASP A 82 -8.73 -0.11 8.90
CA ASP A 82 -7.64 -1.09 8.80
C ASP A 82 -6.85 -0.96 7.50
N VAL A 83 -7.54 -0.84 6.36
CA VAL A 83 -6.90 -0.69 5.04
C VAL A 83 -6.04 0.58 5.03
N VAL A 84 -6.59 1.72 5.44
CA VAL A 84 -5.88 3.00 5.45
C VAL A 84 -4.71 2.99 6.44
N MET A 85 -4.91 2.44 7.64
CA MET A 85 -3.87 2.35 8.66
C MET A 85 -2.68 1.50 8.17
N ASN A 86 -2.96 0.28 7.69
CA ASN A 86 -1.91 -0.63 7.20
C ASN A 86 -1.20 -0.08 5.96
N ASP A 87 -1.91 0.66 5.11
CA ASP A 87 -1.33 1.40 4.00
C ASP A 87 -0.33 2.48 4.45
N GLY A 88 -0.70 3.27 5.46
CA GLY A 88 0.17 4.28 6.06
C GLY A 88 1.46 3.67 6.65
N ILE A 89 1.33 2.54 7.35
CA ILE A 89 2.47 1.79 7.92
C ILE A 89 3.42 1.32 6.81
N GLN A 90 2.88 0.74 5.73
CA GLN A 90 3.69 0.31 4.58
C GLN A 90 4.43 1.48 3.94
N LYS A 91 3.73 2.59 3.68
CA LYS A 91 4.36 3.79 3.11
C LYS A 91 5.47 4.34 4.00
N MET A 92 5.28 4.34 5.33
CA MET A 92 6.35 4.72 6.26
C MET A 92 7.54 3.79 6.14
N ALA A 93 7.34 2.47 6.16
CA ALA A 93 8.41 1.49 6.00
C ALA A 93 9.17 1.65 4.68
N GLU A 94 8.46 1.86 3.57
CA GLU A 94 9.04 2.12 2.26
C GLU A 94 9.92 3.38 2.24
N ASN A 95 9.46 4.47 2.84
CA ASN A 95 10.20 5.74 2.89
C ASN A 95 11.36 5.70 3.90
N THR A 96 11.23 4.93 4.98
CA THR A 96 12.35 4.61 5.88
C THR A 96 13.44 3.85 5.14
N ALA A 97 13.10 2.85 4.31
CA ALA A 97 14.07 2.12 3.49
C ALA A 97 14.66 2.98 2.36
N GLY A 98 13.86 3.88 1.79
CA GLY A 98 14.20 4.76 0.70
C GLY A 98 14.28 4.04 -0.65
N TYR A 99 14.42 4.82 -1.72
CA TYR A 99 14.34 4.35 -3.11
C TYR A 99 15.68 4.58 -3.84
N PRO A 100 16.57 3.57 -3.92
CA PRO A 100 17.86 3.70 -4.60
C PRO A 100 17.74 3.75 -6.14
N PHE A 101 16.57 3.43 -6.68
CA PHE A 101 16.22 3.54 -8.10
C PHE A 101 14.79 4.06 -8.25
N GLN A 102 14.40 4.47 -9.46
CA GLN A 102 13.13 5.14 -9.67
C GLN A 102 12.00 4.12 -9.81
N ILE A 103 10.93 4.32 -9.04
CA ILE A 103 9.70 3.53 -9.09
C ILE A 103 8.52 4.50 -9.00
N GLY A 104 7.46 4.24 -9.75
CA GLY A 104 6.19 4.95 -9.65
C GLY A 104 5.04 3.99 -9.91
N VAL A 105 3.99 4.11 -9.09
CA VAL A 105 2.70 3.45 -9.28
C VAL A 105 1.67 4.56 -9.44
N PHE A 106 0.97 4.56 -10.56
CA PHE A 106 0.06 5.63 -10.93
C PHE A 106 -1.34 5.07 -11.18
N VAL A 107 -2.33 5.67 -10.52
CA VAL A 107 -3.75 5.43 -10.74
C VAL A 107 -4.34 6.72 -11.26
N ASN A 108 -4.89 6.72 -12.47
CA ASN A 108 -5.40 7.93 -13.13
C ASN A 108 -4.39 9.11 -13.11
N ASN A 109 -3.10 8.82 -13.35
CA ASN A 109 -1.97 9.78 -13.29
C ASN A 109 -1.66 10.37 -11.89
N MET A 110 -2.28 9.87 -10.83
CA MET A 110 -1.96 10.21 -9.43
C MET A 110 -1.19 9.07 -8.78
N SER A 111 -0.39 9.34 -7.76
CA SER A 111 0.36 8.32 -7.02
C SER A 111 0.22 8.50 -5.50
N GLY A 112 0.51 7.43 -4.74
CA GLY A 112 0.49 7.45 -3.29
C GLY A 112 -0.92 7.44 -2.70
N TYR A 113 -1.68 8.53 -2.89
CA TYR A 113 -3.06 8.72 -2.43
C TYR A 113 -3.92 9.21 -3.60
N THR A 114 -4.84 8.37 -4.06
CA THR A 114 -5.48 8.53 -5.37
C THR A 114 -7.00 8.40 -5.31
N LEU A 115 -7.67 8.81 -6.39
CA LEU A 115 -9.12 8.74 -6.54
C LEU A 115 -9.46 7.99 -7.83
N ALA A 116 -10.43 7.08 -7.72
CA ALA A 116 -11.02 6.41 -8.87
C ALA A 116 -12.53 6.25 -8.66
N LYS A 117 -13.26 5.94 -9.72
CA LYS A 117 -14.67 5.51 -9.62
C LYS A 117 -14.71 3.98 -9.61
N PRO A 118 -15.74 3.37 -8.99
CA PRO A 118 -16.00 1.94 -9.19
C PRO A 118 -16.08 1.57 -10.67
N GLY A 119 -15.51 0.42 -11.02
CA GLY A 119 -15.35 -0.02 -12.41
C GLY A 119 -13.94 -0.55 -12.69
N ILE A 120 -13.51 -0.46 -13.95
CA ILE A 120 -12.14 -0.80 -14.32
C ILE A 120 -11.23 0.38 -13.99
N VAL A 121 -10.21 0.13 -13.18
CA VAL A 121 -9.21 1.11 -12.78
C VAL A 121 -7.91 0.83 -13.52
N ASP A 122 -7.44 1.80 -14.30
CA ASP A 122 -6.16 1.74 -14.99
C ASP A 122 -5.01 2.09 -14.03
N ILE A 123 -4.02 1.18 -13.97
CA ILE A 123 -2.84 1.31 -13.12
C ILE A 123 -1.59 1.23 -14.00
N ASN A 124 -0.71 2.22 -13.88
CA ASN A 124 0.56 2.25 -14.59
C ASN A 124 1.70 2.10 -13.59
N ILE A 125 2.54 1.09 -13.78
CA ILE A 125 3.75 0.88 -12.99
C ILE A 125 4.94 1.23 -13.86
N LYS A 126 5.74 2.19 -13.41
CA LYS A 126 6.94 2.61 -14.11
C LYS A 126 8.16 2.45 -13.22
N ALA A 127 9.25 1.92 -13.75
CA ALA A 127 10.51 1.88 -13.03
C ALA A 127 11.71 1.95 -13.96
N VAL A 128 12.78 2.55 -13.47
CA VAL A 128 14.08 2.63 -14.15
C VAL A 128 15.17 2.36 -13.13
N GLY A 129 16.06 1.42 -13.47
CA GLY A 129 17.23 1.08 -12.67
C GLY A 129 18.30 2.16 -12.73
N ARG A 130 19.29 2.05 -11.85
CA ARG A 130 20.54 2.80 -11.94
C ARG A 130 21.27 2.45 -13.22
N GLN A 131 22.24 3.29 -13.60
CA GLN A 131 23.01 3.08 -14.83
C GLN A 131 23.64 1.68 -14.87
N GLY A 132 23.34 0.92 -15.92
CA GLY A 132 23.82 -0.46 -16.11
C GLY A 132 23.02 -1.53 -15.37
N PHE A 133 21.94 -1.16 -14.69
CA PHE A 133 20.99 -2.07 -14.06
C PHE A 133 19.69 -2.12 -14.86
N LYS A 134 19.06 -3.28 -14.83
CA LYS A 134 17.71 -3.51 -15.35
C LYS A 134 16.71 -3.60 -14.21
N VAL A 135 15.43 -3.56 -14.53
CA VAL A 135 14.33 -3.71 -13.58
C VAL A 135 13.31 -4.73 -14.07
N LYS A 136 12.62 -5.37 -13.14
CA LYS A 136 11.44 -6.19 -13.39
C LYS A 136 10.45 -6.11 -12.24
N LEU A 137 9.20 -6.51 -12.52
CA LEU A 137 8.21 -6.72 -11.47
C LEU A 137 8.63 -7.93 -10.62
N GLY A 138 8.57 -7.76 -9.30
CA GLY A 138 8.84 -8.81 -8.32
C GLY A 138 7.58 -9.49 -7.80
N TRP A 139 7.79 -10.55 -7.03
CA TRP A 139 6.74 -11.25 -6.30
C TRP A 139 6.66 -10.71 -4.88
N HIS A 140 5.53 -10.13 -4.46
CA HIS A 140 5.37 -9.66 -3.08
C HIS A 140 5.49 -10.83 -2.07
N GLN A 141 4.82 -11.95 -2.35
CA GLN A 141 4.93 -13.22 -1.63
C GLN A 141 4.95 -14.39 -2.61
N LYS A 142 5.22 -15.60 -2.12
CA LYS A 142 5.14 -16.81 -2.95
C LYS A 142 3.77 -16.88 -3.63
N ASP A 143 3.79 -16.99 -4.95
CA ASP A 143 2.61 -17.08 -5.83
C ASP A 143 1.67 -15.85 -5.78
N LYS A 144 2.12 -14.71 -5.24
CA LYS A 144 1.37 -13.44 -5.22
C LYS A 144 2.24 -12.28 -5.66
N ARG A 145 1.95 -11.72 -6.85
CA ARG A 145 2.68 -10.56 -7.40
C ARG A 145 2.44 -9.30 -6.58
N PHE A 146 1.19 -9.07 -6.20
CA PHE A 146 0.74 -7.87 -5.52
C PHE A 146 0.29 -8.16 -4.09
N LEU A 147 0.45 -7.17 -3.21
CA LEU A 147 -0.31 -7.12 -1.98
C LEU A 147 -1.49 -6.18 -2.19
N ILE A 148 -2.69 -6.69 -1.93
CA ILE A 148 -3.94 -5.95 -2.07
C ILE A 148 -4.68 -6.07 -0.75
N SER A 149 -5.06 -4.92 -0.19
CA SER A 149 -5.97 -4.84 0.94
C SER A 149 -7.14 -3.94 0.55
N SER A 150 -8.37 -4.45 0.62
CA SER A 150 -9.54 -3.67 0.21
C SER A 150 -10.77 -3.97 1.03
N THR A 151 -11.62 -2.95 1.19
CA THR A 151 -12.95 -3.08 1.78
C THR A 151 -13.88 -3.96 0.95
N SER A 152 -13.75 -3.97 -0.39
CA SER A 152 -14.53 -4.79 -1.31
C SER A 152 -13.63 -5.68 -2.21
N PRO A 153 -14.08 -6.83 -2.70
CA PRO A 153 -13.26 -7.67 -3.57
C PRO A 153 -12.85 -6.95 -4.86
N VAL A 154 -11.57 -7.05 -5.20
CA VAL A 154 -11.00 -6.57 -6.46
C VAL A 154 -10.06 -7.60 -7.04
N GLU A 155 -9.92 -7.59 -8.36
CA GLU A 155 -9.07 -8.53 -9.10
C GLU A 155 -8.17 -7.75 -10.07
N ILE A 156 -7.00 -8.30 -10.39
CA ILE A 156 -6.08 -7.71 -11.36
C ILE A 156 -5.89 -8.71 -12.49
N ASP A 157 -5.99 -8.22 -13.73
CA ASP A 157 -5.62 -9.01 -14.89
C ASP A 157 -4.08 -9.12 -14.97
N GLU A 158 -3.57 -10.31 -14.62
CA GLU A 158 -2.14 -10.61 -14.64
C GLU A 158 -1.67 -11.27 -15.95
N SER A 159 -2.54 -11.43 -16.97
CA SER A 159 -2.25 -12.27 -18.13
C SER A 159 -1.07 -11.77 -18.99
N ASN A 160 -0.76 -10.48 -18.92
CA ASN A 160 0.22 -9.81 -19.77
C ASN A 160 1.47 -9.34 -19.00
N ILE A 161 1.70 -9.87 -17.80
CA ILE A 161 2.88 -9.52 -17.00
C ILE A 161 4.08 -10.38 -17.42
N SER A 162 5.15 -9.72 -17.89
CA SER A 162 6.41 -10.38 -18.21
C SER A 162 7.31 -10.50 -16.97
N ASP A 163 8.02 -11.64 -16.84
CA ASP A 163 9.06 -11.87 -15.82
C ASP A 163 10.48 -11.48 -16.31
N THR A 164 10.59 -10.86 -17.49
CA THR A 164 11.88 -10.48 -18.09
C THR A 164 12.42 -9.17 -17.54
N ASP A 165 13.74 -9.10 -17.35
CA ASP A 165 14.44 -7.87 -17.03
C ASP A 165 14.35 -6.85 -18.18
N SER A 166 14.13 -5.58 -17.86
CA SER A 166 13.94 -4.48 -18.81
C SER A 166 14.74 -3.24 -18.39
N ASP A 167 15.22 -2.43 -19.33
CA ASP A 167 15.87 -1.16 -19.00
C ASP A 167 14.87 -0.12 -18.47
N LEU A 168 13.64 -0.19 -18.99
CA LEU A 168 12.47 0.57 -18.56
C LEU A 168 11.31 -0.40 -18.37
N LEU A 169 10.80 -0.46 -17.14
CA LEU A 169 9.50 -1.09 -16.87
C LEU A 169 8.42 -0.04 -17.11
N ASP A 170 7.49 -0.31 -18.02
CA ASP A 170 6.26 0.46 -18.22
C ASP A 170 5.10 -0.53 -18.38
N LEU A 171 4.50 -0.90 -17.26
CA LEU A 171 3.49 -1.95 -17.16
C LEU A 171 2.12 -1.33 -16.91
N HIS A 172 1.20 -1.58 -17.83
CA HIS A 172 -0.20 -1.19 -17.73
C HIS A 172 -1.03 -2.36 -17.21
N LEU A 173 -1.68 -2.17 -16.07
CA LEU A 173 -2.58 -3.14 -15.44
C LEU A 173 -4.00 -2.60 -15.39
N LYS A 174 -4.95 -3.53 -15.38
CA LYS A 174 -6.36 -3.24 -15.14
C LYS A 174 -6.80 -3.94 -13.87
N MET A 175 -7.32 -3.16 -12.94
CA MET A 175 -7.97 -3.66 -11.74
C MET A 175 -9.49 -3.64 -11.94
N ASP A 176 -10.13 -4.79 -11.79
CA ASP A 176 -11.58 -4.89 -11.70
C ASP A 176 -12.04 -4.53 -10.29
N ALA A 177 -12.60 -3.32 -10.16
CA ALA A 177 -13.22 -2.79 -8.96
C ALA A 177 -14.72 -2.56 -9.16
N GLN A 178 -15.39 -3.34 -10.02
CA GLN A 178 -16.83 -3.19 -10.30
C GLN A 178 -17.71 -3.47 -9.08
N LYS A 179 -17.23 -4.31 -8.14
CA LYS A 179 -17.93 -4.61 -6.89
C LYS A 179 -17.73 -3.55 -5.81
N CYS A 180 -16.86 -2.56 -6.05
CA CYS A 180 -16.68 -1.46 -5.12
C CYS A 180 -17.89 -0.52 -5.11
N GLN A 181 -18.13 0.08 -3.95
CA GLN A 181 -19.09 1.15 -3.75
C GLN A 181 -18.36 2.46 -3.47
N LEU A 182 -19.13 3.55 -3.46
CA LEU A 182 -18.62 4.84 -2.99
C LEU A 182 -18.08 4.68 -1.56
N ARG A 183 -16.91 5.27 -1.31
CA ARG A 183 -16.10 5.20 -0.08
C ARG A 183 -15.36 3.90 0.18
N ASP A 184 -15.42 2.93 -0.71
CA ASP A 184 -14.49 1.81 -0.64
C ASP A 184 -13.04 2.29 -0.81
N VAL A 185 -12.13 1.58 -0.16
CA VAL A 185 -10.71 1.86 -0.22
C VAL A 185 -9.94 0.61 -0.63
N ILE A 186 -8.89 0.82 -1.40
CA ILE A 186 -7.98 -0.23 -1.88
C ILE A 186 -6.55 0.25 -1.64
N SER A 187 -5.77 -0.50 -0.89
CA SER A 187 -4.31 -0.37 -0.86
C SER A 187 -3.72 -1.40 -1.81
N PHE A 188 -2.89 -0.94 -2.73
CA PHE A 188 -2.24 -1.73 -3.78
C PHE A 188 -0.72 -1.53 -3.71
N THR A 189 0.00 -2.60 -3.46
CA THR A 189 1.46 -2.59 -3.33
C THR A 189 2.10 -3.46 -4.39
N VAL A 190 3.08 -2.88 -5.09
CA VAL A 190 3.93 -3.60 -6.04
C VAL A 190 5.32 -3.75 -5.45
N VAL A 191 6.03 -4.79 -5.88
CA VAL A 191 7.47 -4.91 -5.65
C VAL A 191 8.17 -4.77 -7.00
N VAL A 192 9.20 -3.93 -7.06
CA VAL A 192 10.11 -3.86 -8.20
C VAL A 192 11.49 -4.31 -7.76
N ILE A 193 12.12 -5.12 -8.60
CA ILE A 193 13.47 -5.64 -8.38
C ILE A 193 14.39 -4.99 -9.40
N GLU A 194 15.49 -4.42 -8.92
CA GLU A 194 16.60 -3.99 -9.74
C GLU A 194 17.61 -5.14 -9.85
N THR A 195 18.04 -5.43 -11.06
CA THR A 195 18.88 -6.58 -11.39
C THR A 195 20.13 -6.15 -12.14
N LYS A 196 21.23 -6.87 -11.93
CA LYS A 196 22.46 -6.76 -12.73
C LYS A 196 22.92 -8.15 -13.13
N ASP A 197 23.18 -8.35 -14.42
CA ASP A 197 23.60 -9.64 -14.99
C ASP A 197 22.68 -10.82 -14.58
N GLY A 198 21.37 -10.55 -14.48
CA GLY A 198 20.33 -11.51 -14.08
C GLY A 198 20.22 -11.79 -12.58
N GLN A 199 21.05 -11.15 -11.75
CA GLN A 199 21.00 -11.28 -10.29
C GLN A 199 20.24 -10.10 -9.66
N GLU A 200 19.43 -10.39 -8.63
CA GLU A 200 18.76 -9.38 -7.81
C GLU A 200 19.81 -8.58 -7.02
N TYR A 201 19.73 -7.25 -7.13
CA TYR A 201 20.62 -6.32 -6.46
C TYR A 201 19.89 -5.44 -5.45
N GLU A 202 18.71 -4.93 -5.81
CA GLU A 202 17.81 -4.22 -4.89
C GLU A 202 16.38 -4.66 -5.11
N ARG A 203 15.59 -4.53 -4.04
CA ARG A 203 14.16 -4.83 -4.02
C ARG A 203 13.43 -3.77 -3.23
N ARG A 204 12.42 -3.15 -3.82
CA ARG A 204 11.62 -2.11 -3.16
C ARG A 204 10.14 -2.28 -3.43
N GLY A 205 9.34 -2.06 -2.38
CA GLY A 205 7.90 -1.94 -2.45
C GLY A 205 7.50 -0.49 -2.77
N MET A 206 6.38 -0.31 -3.44
CA MET A 206 5.73 0.99 -3.61
C MET A 206 4.22 0.80 -3.47
N THR A 207 3.64 1.43 -2.47
CA THR A 207 2.21 1.32 -2.16
C THR A 207 1.43 2.54 -2.64
N THR A 208 0.29 2.31 -3.29
CA THR A 208 -0.70 3.34 -3.64
C THR A 208 -2.06 2.99 -3.06
N ILE A 209 -2.71 3.95 -2.42
CA ILE A 209 -4.08 3.81 -1.93
C ILE A 209 -5.06 4.52 -2.86
N ILE A 210 -6.22 3.91 -3.07
CA ILE A 210 -7.28 4.34 -3.97
C ILE A 210 -8.55 4.50 -3.14
N HIS A 211 -9.13 5.69 -3.16
CA HIS A 211 -10.48 5.94 -2.67
C HIS A 211 -11.46 5.84 -3.84
N MET A 212 -12.54 5.07 -3.67
CA MET A 212 -13.63 4.96 -4.62
C MET A 212 -14.63 6.10 -4.41
N GLY A 213 -14.54 7.13 -5.25
CA GLY A 213 -15.36 8.34 -5.18
C GLY A 213 -16.49 8.40 -6.19
#